data_AF-A0A832LCM1-F1
#
_entry.id   AF-A0A832LCM1-F1
#
_cell.length_a   1.000
_cell.length_b   1.000
_cell.length_c   1.000
_cell.angle_alpha   90.00
_cell.angle_beta   90.00
_cell.angle_gamma   90.00
#
_symmetry.space_group_name_H-M   'P 1'
#
loop_
_entity.id
_entity.type
_entity.pdbx_description
1 polymer ?
#
loop_
_entity_poly.entity_id
_entity_poly.type
_entity_poly.pdbx_seq_one_letter_code
_entity_poly.pdbx_strand_id
1 'polypeptide(L)'
;MGCCEFFWGSNHGQFDGQCEIISHDKEKMVFNSDSYGVLGVKLKRQVVLPTDCSSFSFESVVTLKEGQRFSLRPWFNVVPVDHERSFLRVPLRGGVKENSLGACHYADASHVGTGQPGFLPPARNWMATVYPDQQLIFAIRLPDKELFPDGSFYTWWGMLTDGKKCKTMDVIYNAKQLEPGENYPFSIKFMIFSGLTNIRELAGNTAVDCTINNKDGQSEIEMRFAASCYLPEGEFKLKINGETTHKIQMPALRPG
;
A
#
# COMPACT_ATOMS: atom_id res chain seq x y z
N MET A 1 -6.99 16.91 -12.89
CA MET A 1 -5.87 17.24 -11.98
C MET A 1 -5.83 16.15 -10.93
N GLY A 2 -4.66 15.53 -10.71
CA GLY A 2 -4.48 14.69 -9.51
C GLY A 2 -4.35 15.60 -8.31
N CYS A 3 -4.94 15.23 -7.18
CA CYS A 3 -4.74 15.96 -5.94
C CYS A 3 -4.14 15.01 -4.91
N CYS A 4 -2.97 15.41 -4.41
CA CYS A 4 -2.23 14.69 -3.39
C CYS A 4 -2.90 14.92 -2.05
N GLU A 5 -3.22 13.83 -1.36
CA GLU A 5 -3.47 13.87 0.06
C GLU A 5 -2.16 13.98 0.82
N PHE A 6 -2.16 14.91 1.76
CA PHE A 6 -1.10 15.16 2.70
C PHE A 6 -1.63 14.77 4.08
N PHE A 7 -1.25 13.59 4.57
CA PHE A 7 -1.69 13.10 5.87
C PHE A 7 -0.71 13.55 6.95
N TRP A 8 -1.19 14.19 8.01
CA TRP A 8 -0.45 14.68 9.20
C TRP A 8 0.78 15.54 8.89
N GLY A 9 0.59 16.86 8.90
CA GLY A 9 1.69 17.82 9.09
C GLY A 9 2.62 18.04 7.89
N SER A 10 2.40 17.41 6.73
CA SER A 10 3.12 17.79 5.52
C SER A 10 2.49 19.04 4.89
N ASN A 11 2.98 20.21 5.31
CA ASN A 11 2.64 21.50 4.74
C ASN A 11 3.35 21.72 3.39
N HIS A 12 2.90 21.07 2.33
CA HIS A 12 3.15 21.57 0.98
C HIS A 12 1.99 22.47 0.55
N GLY A 13 2.05 23.72 1.02
CA GLY A 13 1.03 24.73 0.78
C GLY A 13 0.06 24.90 1.95
N GLN A 14 -0.49 26.11 2.06
CA GLN A 14 -1.41 26.56 3.11
C GLN A 14 -2.74 25.78 3.09
N PHE A 15 -2.72 24.53 3.55
CA PHE A 15 -3.95 23.77 3.77
C PHE A 15 -4.31 23.79 5.25
N ASP A 16 -5.24 24.68 5.61
CA ASP A 16 -5.78 24.85 6.96
C ASP A 16 -7.15 24.14 7.09
N GLY A 17 -7.29 22.99 6.40
CA GLY A 17 -8.53 22.22 6.41
C GLY A 17 -8.83 21.68 7.81
N GLN A 18 -9.90 22.18 8.43
CA GLN A 18 -10.35 21.65 9.72
C GLN A 18 -10.83 20.21 9.53
N CYS A 19 -10.20 19.32 10.28
CA CYS A 19 -10.60 17.92 10.38
C CYS A 19 -11.37 17.73 11.69
N GLU A 20 -12.62 17.32 11.61
CA GLU A 20 -13.46 17.05 12.77
C GLU A 20 -13.57 15.55 13.01
N ILE A 21 -13.37 15.11 14.27
CA ILE A 21 -13.65 13.74 14.69
C ILE A 21 -15.16 13.64 14.94
N ILE A 22 -15.87 12.92 14.07
CA ILE A 22 -17.33 12.74 14.18
C ILE A 22 -17.68 11.63 15.17
N SER A 23 -16.85 10.59 15.25
CA SER A 23 -17.06 9.48 16.18
C SER A 23 -15.75 8.76 16.48
N HIS A 24 -15.61 8.24 17.69
CA HIS A 24 -14.55 7.30 18.04
C HIS A 24 -15.09 6.16 18.89
N ASP A 25 -14.51 4.99 18.70
CA ASP A 25 -14.62 3.83 19.60
C ASP A 25 -13.27 3.10 19.62
N LYS A 26 -13.23 1.91 20.24
CA LYS A 26 -11.99 1.12 20.40
C LYS A 26 -11.37 0.68 19.07
N GLU A 27 -12.18 0.43 18.06
CA GLU A 27 -11.76 -0.17 16.79
C GLU A 27 -11.83 0.82 15.62
N LYS A 28 -12.38 2.01 15.84
CA LYS A 28 -12.71 2.93 14.76
C LYS A 28 -12.67 4.38 15.19
N MET A 29 -12.17 5.23 14.29
CA MET A 29 -12.25 6.67 14.42
C MET A 29 -12.69 7.27 13.09
N VAL A 30 -13.72 8.11 13.09
CA VAL A 30 -14.28 8.74 11.88
C VAL A 30 -13.96 10.21 11.89
N PHE A 31 -13.44 10.68 10.77
CA PHE A 31 -13.01 12.03 10.50
C PHE A 31 -13.82 12.62 9.34
N ASN A 32 -14.02 13.92 9.36
CA ASN A 32 -14.59 14.64 8.22
C ASN A 32 -13.85 15.94 7.98
N SER A 33 -13.69 16.28 6.70
CA SER A 33 -13.06 17.50 6.22
C SER A 33 -13.87 18.04 5.05
N ASP A 34 -14.08 19.35 5.00
CA ASP A 34 -14.77 20.01 3.88
C ASP A 34 -13.87 20.28 2.66
N SER A 35 -12.67 19.70 2.67
CA SER A 35 -11.66 19.78 1.63
C SER A 35 -10.80 18.51 1.54
N TYR A 36 -10.31 18.23 0.32
CA TYR A 36 -9.34 17.18 -0.01
C TYR A 36 -8.14 17.86 -0.67
N GLY A 37 -7.01 17.97 0.03
CA GLY A 37 -5.87 18.80 -0.41
C GLY A 37 -6.34 20.21 -0.81
N VAL A 38 -5.83 20.77 -1.90
CA VAL A 38 -6.25 22.11 -2.36
C VAL A 38 -7.62 22.15 -3.06
N LEU A 39 -8.31 21.01 -3.17
CA LEU A 39 -9.61 20.93 -3.83
C LEU A 39 -10.74 21.21 -2.84
N GLY A 40 -11.65 22.11 -3.24
CA GLY A 40 -12.87 22.43 -2.49
C GLY A 40 -13.94 21.35 -2.58
N VAL A 41 -13.61 20.08 -2.33
CA VAL A 41 -14.52 18.91 -2.30
C VAL A 41 -14.64 18.35 -0.90
N LYS A 42 -15.77 17.72 -0.56
CA LYS A 42 -15.92 17.13 0.77
C LYS A 42 -15.18 15.79 0.84
N LEU A 43 -14.44 15.57 1.91
CA LEU A 43 -13.77 14.31 2.24
C LEU A 43 -14.31 13.79 3.57
N LYS A 44 -14.98 12.64 3.51
CA LYS A 44 -15.27 11.85 4.71
C LYS A 44 -14.26 10.71 4.80
N ARG A 45 -13.64 10.53 5.96
CA ARG A 45 -12.64 9.49 6.19
C ARG A 45 -12.94 8.70 7.46
N GLN A 46 -12.61 7.43 7.44
CA GLN A 46 -12.65 6.57 8.59
C GLN A 46 -11.32 5.85 8.71
N VAL A 47 -10.79 5.84 9.93
CA VAL A 47 -9.67 5.02 10.36
C VAL A 47 -10.25 3.81 11.05
N VAL A 48 -9.87 2.63 10.56
CA VAL A 48 -10.25 1.35 11.16
C VAL A 48 -9.00 0.74 11.77
N LEU A 49 -9.10 0.37 13.04
CA LEU A 49 -8.08 -0.25 13.87
C LEU A 49 -8.61 -1.63 14.31
N PRO A 50 -8.45 -2.68 13.47
CA PRO A 50 -8.92 -4.01 13.83
C PRO A 50 -8.25 -4.49 15.13
N THR A 51 -9.02 -5.14 16.00
CA THR A 51 -8.50 -5.78 17.21
C THR A 51 -7.51 -6.89 16.87
N ASP A 52 -6.50 -7.06 17.73
CA ASP A 52 -5.45 -8.09 17.61
C ASP A 52 -4.74 -8.09 16.25
N CYS A 53 -4.57 -6.90 15.67
CA CYS A 53 -3.89 -6.68 14.40
C CYS A 53 -2.85 -5.56 14.50
N SER A 54 -1.67 -5.80 13.94
CA SER A 54 -0.65 -4.79 13.62
C SER A 54 -0.96 -4.15 12.26
N SER A 55 -2.20 -3.67 12.08
CA SER A 55 -2.66 -3.05 10.84
C SER A 55 -3.73 -2.01 11.11
N PHE A 56 -3.88 -1.06 10.20
CA PHE A 56 -4.99 -0.10 10.19
C PHE A 56 -5.36 0.25 8.76
N SER A 57 -6.56 0.77 8.53
CA SER A 57 -6.97 1.22 7.18
C SER A 57 -7.62 2.58 7.20
N PHE A 58 -7.42 3.31 6.10
CA PHE A 58 -8.26 4.44 5.74
C PHE A 58 -9.32 4.01 4.76
N GLU A 59 -10.56 4.30 5.09
CA GLU A 59 -11.71 4.22 4.20
C GLU A 59 -12.17 5.65 3.94
N SER A 60 -12.16 6.08 2.69
CA SER A 60 -12.40 7.47 2.33
C SER A 60 -13.46 7.58 1.26
N VAL A 61 -14.23 8.66 1.33
CA VAL A 61 -15.21 9.04 0.32
C VAL A 61 -15.01 10.51 0.01
N VAL A 62 -14.72 10.81 -1.25
CA VAL A 62 -14.73 12.18 -1.76
C VAL A 62 -16.07 12.44 -2.45
N THR A 63 -16.67 13.59 -2.16
CA THR A 63 -17.93 14.05 -2.75
C THR A 63 -17.72 15.42 -3.38
N LEU A 64 -18.07 15.56 -4.66
CA LEU A 64 -18.06 16.86 -5.33
C LEU A 64 -19.15 17.78 -4.78
N LYS A 65 -18.82 19.06 -4.57
CA LYS A 65 -19.81 20.08 -4.23
C LYS A 65 -20.62 20.46 -5.48
N GLU A 66 -21.81 21.02 -5.28
CA GLU A 66 -22.63 21.51 -6.39
C GLU A 66 -21.86 22.50 -7.29
N GLY A 67 -22.09 22.43 -8.60
CA GLY A 67 -21.46 23.31 -9.59
C GLY A 67 -20.00 22.97 -9.95
N GLN A 68 -19.40 21.94 -9.35
CA GLN A 68 -18.04 21.49 -9.69
C GLN A 68 -18.06 20.31 -10.67
N ARG A 69 -17.17 20.33 -11.66
CA ARG A 69 -16.90 19.21 -12.57
C ARG A 69 -15.41 19.08 -12.82
N PHE A 70 -14.80 18.00 -12.38
CA PHE A 70 -13.43 17.66 -12.74
C PHE A 70 -13.17 16.16 -12.54
N SER A 71 -12.17 15.67 -13.27
CA SER A 71 -11.65 14.32 -13.08
C SER A 71 -10.84 14.26 -11.80
N LEU A 72 -11.35 13.51 -10.81
CA LEU A 72 -10.69 13.26 -9.53
C LEU A 72 -9.79 12.04 -9.66
N ARG A 73 -8.56 12.19 -9.20
CA ARG A 73 -7.60 11.11 -9.07
C ARG A 73 -7.04 11.14 -7.66
N PRO A 74 -7.55 10.29 -6.74
CA PRO A 74 -7.03 10.23 -5.39
C PRO A 74 -5.55 9.84 -5.39
N TRP A 75 -4.80 10.37 -4.44
CA TRP A 75 -3.37 10.12 -4.30
C TRP A 75 -3.01 10.12 -2.82
N PHE A 76 -2.54 8.99 -2.29
CA PHE A 76 -1.97 8.93 -0.93
C PHE A 76 -0.46 9.01 -1.01
N ASN A 77 0.13 9.96 -0.29
CA ASN A 77 1.55 10.03 -0.04
C ASN A 77 1.85 9.46 1.35
N VAL A 78 2.82 8.54 1.43
CA VAL A 78 3.27 7.96 2.70
C VAL A 78 4.78 8.08 2.75
N VAL A 79 5.30 8.62 3.85
CA VAL A 79 6.74 8.75 4.08
C VAL A 79 7.12 7.84 5.25
N PRO A 80 7.47 6.57 4.99
CA PRO A 80 8.03 5.71 6.01
C PRO A 80 9.35 6.31 6.54
N VAL A 81 9.66 6.06 7.81
CA VAL A 81 10.94 6.50 8.39
C VAL A 81 12.07 5.84 7.60
N ASP A 82 12.98 6.64 7.04
CA ASP A 82 14.14 6.10 6.32
C ASP A 82 15.18 5.58 7.31
N HIS A 83 15.71 4.40 7.05
CA HIS A 83 16.79 3.77 7.81
C HIS A 83 17.89 3.33 6.83
N GLU A 84 19.15 3.31 7.26
CA GLU A 84 20.32 3.13 6.37
C GLU A 84 20.21 1.92 5.44
N ARG A 85 19.81 0.76 5.98
CA ARG A 85 19.60 -0.49 5.22
C ARG A 85 18.16 -0.75 4.79
N SER A 86 17.25 0.22 5.00
CA SER A 86 15.87 0.06 4.55
C SER A 86 15.75 0.22 3.04
N PHE A 87 14.87 -0.59 2.44
CA PHE A 87 14.61 -0.55 1.01
C PHE A 87 13.13 -0.75 0.71
N LEU A 88 12.68 -0.15 -0.39
CA LEU A 88 11.32 -0.29 -0.88
C LEU A 88 11.19 -1.53 -1.76
N ARG A 89 10.18 -2.35 -1.51
CA ARG A 89 9.74 -3.47 -2.36
C ARG A 89 8.45 -3.10 -3.08
N VAL A 90 8.49 -3.22 -4.39
CA VAL A 90 7.32 -3.00 -5.25
C VAL A 90 7.18 -4.17 -6.24
N PRO A 91 6.03 -4.85 -6.29
CA PRO A 91 5.70 -5.78 -7.35
C PRO A 91 5.34 -5.00 -8.62
N LEU A 92 6.20 -5.07 -9.63
CA LEU A 92 6.09 -4.33 -10.88
C LEU A 92 5.60 -5.23 -12.02
N ARG A 93 4.81 -4.69 -12.96
CA ARG A 93 4.46 -5.36 -14.23
C ARG A 93 5.58 -5.13 -15.25
N GLY A 94 6.01 -6.21 -15.90
CA GLY A 94 6.85 -6.13 -17.09
C GLY A 94 6.04 -5.78 -18.34
N GLY A 95 6.72 -5.31 -19.39
CA GLY A 95 6.13 -5.13 -20.72
C GLY A 95 5.08 -4.00 -20.84
N VAL A 96 5.00 -3.09 -19.87
CA VAL A 96 4.03 -1.99 -19.88
C VAL A 96 4.56 -0.80 -20.69
N LYS A 97 3.71 -0.27 -21.59
CA LYS A 97 3.99 0.97 -22.34
C LYS A 97 3.68 2.20 -21.50
N GLU A 98 4.37 3.29 -21.81
CA GLU A 98 4.12 4.58 -21.17
C GLU A 98 2.69 5.07 -21.40
N ASN A 99 2.04 5.47 -20.31
CA ASN A 99 0.70 6.07 -20.32
C ASN A 99 0.79 7.56 -19.97
N SER A 100 -0.35 8.25 -19.92
CA SER A 100 -0.42 9.69 -19.61
C SER A 100 0.07 10.09 -18.21
N LEU A 101 0.43 9.13 -17.37
CA LEU A 101 1.05 9.32 -16.07
C LEU A 101 2.57 9.14 -16.10
N GLY A 102 3.18 8.75 -17.21
CA GLY A 102 4.63 8.54 -17.31
C GLY A 102 5.11 7.20 -16.75
N ALA A 103 4.28 6.16 -16.76
CA ALA A 103 4.70 4.81 -16.34
C ALA A 103 5.84 4.30 -17.26
N CYS A 104 7.04 4.09 -16.73
CA CYS A 104 8.20 3.70 -17.54
C CYS A 104 8.18 2.21 -17.93
N HIS A 105 8.74 1.88 -19.10
CA HIS A 105 9.00 0.50 -19.54
C HIS A 105 9.91 -0.24 -18.56
N TYR A 106 9.48 -1.44 -18.13
CA TYR A 106 10.32 -2.43 -17.44
C TYR A 106 10.29 -3.75 -18.23
N ALA A 107 11.39 -4.51 -18.20
CA ALA A 107 11.57 -5.76 -18.97
C ALA A 107 10.38 -6.74 -18.78
N ASP A 108 10.18 -7.67 -19.72
CA ASP A 108 8.96 -8.48 -19.94
C ASP A 108 8.41 -9.33 -18.77
N ALA A 109 9.01 -9.29 -17.58
CA ALA A 109 8.57 -10.08 -16.44
C ALA A 109 8.10 -9.20 -15.27
N SER A 110 7.05 -9.67 -14.58
CA SER A 110 6.64 -9.07 -13.32
C SER A 110 7.73 -9.28 -12.28
N HIS A 111 8.27 -8.20 -11.71
CA HIS A 111 9.42 -8.27 -10.81
C HIS A 111 9.15 -7.56 -9.49
N VAL A 112 9.59 -8.16 -8.39
CA VAL A 112 9.66 -7.49 -7.09
C VAL A 112 10.99 -6.75 -7.02
N GLY A 113 10.98 -5.47 -7.36
CA GLY A 113 12.17 -4.62 -7.46
C GLY A 113 12.45 -3.80 -6.20
N THR A 114 13.66 -3.22 -6.12
CA THR A 114 13.93 -2.08 -5.24
C THR A 114 13.40 -0.82 -5.92
N GLY A 115 12.31 -0.24 -5.41
CA GLY A 115 11.62 0.86 -6.10
C GLY A 115 12.55 2.06 -6.36
N GLN A 116 12.74 2.41 -7.63
CA GLN A 116 13.44 3.64 -8.06
C GLN A 116 12.43 4.79 -8.15
N PRO A 117 12.88 6.06 -8.00
CA PRO A 117 12.00 7.22 -8.17
C PRO A 117 11.27 7.21 -9.51
N GLY A 118 10.00 7.61 -9.51
CA GLY A 118 9.16 7.69 -10.71
C GLY A 118 7.86 6.91 -10.58
N PHE A 119 7.16 6.81 -11.71
CA PHE A 119 5.90 6.08 -11.82
C PHE A 119 6.17 4.61 -12.10
N LEU A 120 5.61 3.77 -11.24
CA LEU A 120 5.86 2.33 -11.17
C LEU A 120 4.57 1.57 -11.51
N PRO A 121 4.53 0.77 -12.60
CA PRO A 121 3.34 0.02 -12.97
C PRO A 121 3.18 -1.20 -12.05
N PRO A 122 2.16 -1.25 -11.17
CA PRO A 122 2.04 -2.30 -10.16
C PRO A 122 1.53 -3.62 -10.74
N ALA A 123 2.14 -4.75 -10.38
CA ALA A 123 1.68 -6.12 -10.67
C ALA A 123 0.85 -6.75 -9.55
N ARG A 124 0.92 -6.17 -8.35
CA ARG A 124 0.07 -6.50 -7.22
C ARG A 124 -0.36 -5.23 -6.54
N ASN A 125 -1.35 -5.38 -5.68
CA ASN A 125 -1.99 -4.32 -4.93
C ASN A 125 -1.26 -3.88 -3.66
N TRP A 126 0.06 -4.00 -3.62
CA TRP A 126 0.82 -3.66 -2.43
C TRP A 126 2.22 -3.13 -2.77
N MET A 127 2.78 -2.37 -1.84
CA MET A 127 4.21 -2.06 -1.79
C MET A 127 4.65 -2.01 -0.33
N ALA A 128 5.94 -2.16 -0.05
CA ALA A 128 6.41 -2.24 1.32
C ALA A 128 7.81 -1.68 1.52
N THR A 129 8.01 -0.91 2.58
CA THR A 129 9.36 -0.63 3.08
C THR A 129 9.80 -1.74 4.00
N VAL A 130 10.97 -2.29 3.72
CA VAL A 130 11.58 -3.37 4.48
C VAL A 130 12.71 -2.79 5.32
N TYR A 131 12.77 -3.20 6.58
CA TYR A 131 13.76 -2.85 7.58
C TYR A 131 14.48 -4.14 8.03
N PRO A 132 15.49 -4.60 7.29
CA PRO A 132 16.08 -5.92 7.53
C PRO A 132 16.66 -6.08 8.94
N ASP A 133 17.25 -5.01 9.47
CA ASP A 133 17.94 -5.01 10.75
C ASP A 133 16.98 -5.17 11.92
N GLN A 134 15.78 -4.61 11.78
CA GLN A 134 14.68 -4.70 12.73
C GLN A 134 13.80 -5.93 12.47
N GLN A 135 14.07 -6.70 11.40
CA GLN A 135 13.18 -7.76 10.91
C GLN A 135 11.73 -7.29 10.79
N LEU A 136 11.55 -6.10 10.22
CA LEU A 136 10.27 -5.41 10.16
C LEU A 136 9.93 -5.06 8.72
N ILE A 137 8.66 -5.20 8.34
CA ILE A 137 8.12 -4.75 7.06
C ILE A 137 6.93 -3.85 7.35
N PHE A 138 6.96 -2.65 6.78
CA PHE A 138 5.82 -1.75 6.71
C PHE A 138 5.25 -1.79 5.30
N ALA A 139 4.06 -2.35 5.13
CA ALA A 139 3.40 -2.50 3.85
C ALA A 139 2.14 -1.63 3.77
N ILE A 140 1.86 -1.15 2.56
CA ILE A 140 0.54 -0.65 2.19
C ILE A 140 -0.09 -1.61 1.20
N ARG A 141 -1.40 -1.84 1.33
CA ARG A 141 -2.19 -2.66 0.43
C ARG A 141 -3.48 -1.94 0.05
N LEU A 142 -3.82 -2.03 -1.22
CA LEU A 142 -5.06 -1.54 -1.80
C LEU A 142 -6.04 -2.71 -1.98
N PRO A 143 -7.35 -2.51 -2.01
CA PRO A 143 -8.27 -3.56 -2.44
C PRO A 143 -7.95 -4.03 -3.87
N ASP A 144 -8.15 -5.31 -4.16
CA ASP A 144 -7.80 -5.91 -5.47
C ASP A 144 -8.50 -5.18 -6.64
N LYS A 145 -9.73 -4.71 -6.40
CA LYS A 145 -10.55 -3.95 -7.35
C LYS A 145 -10.05 -2.54 -7.64
N GLU A 146 -9.04 -2.02 -6.93
CA GLU A 146 -8.62 -0.62 -7.04
C GLU A 146 -7.38 -0.43 -7.94
N LEU A 147 -6.73 -1.51 -8.38
CA LEU A 147 -5.70 -1.46 -9.42
C LEU A 147 -6.26 -1.82 -10.79
N PHE A 148 -6.31 -0.81 -11.64
CA PHE A 148 -6.75 -0.86 -13.03
C PHE A 148 -5.58 -0.38 -13.92
N PRO A 149 -5.69 -0.45 -15.27
CA PRO A 149 -4.64 -0.04 -16.21
C PRO A 149 -4.02 1.34 -15.94
N ASP A 150 -4.78 2.30 -15.40
CA ASP A 150 -4.35 3.69 -15.20
C ASP A 150 -3.95 4.03 -13.76
N GLY A 151 -4.05 3.08 -12.83
CA GLY A 151 -3.54 3.22 -11.47
C GLY A 151 -2.02 2.99 -11.44
N SER A 152 -1.32 3.71 -10.58
CA SER A 152 0.14 3.61 -10.50
C SER A 152 0.61 3.71 -9.06
N PHE A 153 1.77 3.13 -8.82
CA PHE A 153 2.59 3.56 -7.70
C PHE A 153 3.47 4.72 -8.15
N TYR A 154 3.82 5.58 -7.21
CA TYR A 154 4.82 6.62 -7.41
C TYR A 154 5.80 6.59 -6.24
N THR A 155 7.05 6.91 -6.51
CA THR A 155 8.05 7.06 -5.46
C THR A 155 8.93 8.25 -5.80
N TRP A 156 9.37 8.97 -4.78
CA TRP A 156 10.37 10.02 -4.92
C TRP A 156 11.33 9.95 -3.74
N TRP A 157 12.56 10.39 -3.97
CA TRP A 157 13.59 10.46 -2.94
C TRP A 157 14.02 11.89 -2.76
N GLY A 158 14.26 12.29 -1.52
CA GLY A 158 14.80 13.61 -1.24
C GLY A 158 15.16 13.76 0.22
N MET A 159 15.09 15.00 0.69
CA MET A 159 15.53 15.38 2.02
C MET A 159 14.45 16.21 2.69
N LEU A 160 14.10 15.82 3.90
CA LEU A 160 13.19 16.55 4.77
C LEU A 160 13.85 17.85 5.26
N THR A 161 13.04 18.75 5.80
CA THR A 161 13.51 20.05 6.33
C THR A 161 14.51 19.92 7.48
N ASP A 162 14.51 18.79 8.19
CA ASP A 162 15.47 18.46 9.25
C ASP A 162 16.76 17.79 8.73
N GLY A 163 16.95 17.70 7.41
CA GLY A 163 18.12 17.12 6.77
C GLY A 163 18.08 15.58 6.64
N LYS A 164 17.04 14.91 7.14
CA LYS A 164 16.91 13.46 6.98
C LYS A 164 16.52 13.10 5.55
N LYS A 165 17.13 12.04 5.02
CA LYS A 165 16.70 11.44 3.75
C LYS A 165 15.29 10.87 3.91
N CYS A 166 14.53 10.93 2.83
CA CYS A 166 13.22 10.31 2.76
C CYS A 166 13.04 9.59 1.43
N LYS A 167 12.28 8.50 1.49
CA LYS A 167 11.81 7.75 0.34
C LYS A 167 10.31 7.58 0.52
N THR A 168 9.53 7.85 -0.51
CA THR A 168 8.07 7.83 -0.39
C THR A 168 7.45 6.59 -0.99
N MET A 169 6.26 6.30 -0.49
CA MET A 169 5.39 5.22 -0.89
C MET A 169 4.06 5.84 -1.32
N ASP A 170 3.92 6.14 -2.60
CA ASP A 170 2.75 6.84 -3.10
C ASP A 170 1.83 5.91 -3.88
N VAL A 171 0.54 6.04 -3.61
CA VAL A 171 -0.52 5.38 -4.35
C VAL A 171 -1.28 6.41 -5.14
N ILE A 172 -1.38 6.18 -6.45
CA ILE A 172 -2.20 6.97 -7.36
C ILE A 172 -3.33 6.09 -7.85
N TYR A 173 -4.56 6.44 -7.44
CA TYR A 173 -5.76 5.72 -7.81
C TYR A 173 -6.17 6.06 -9.25
N ASN A 174 -7.18 5.37 -9.76
CA ASN A 174 -7.71 5.69 -11.07
C ASN A 174 -8.34 7.07 -11.08
N ALA A 175 -8.23 7.73 -12.23
CA ALA A 175 -9.00 8.93 -12.47
C ALA A 175 -10.46 8.53 -12.70
N LYS A 176 -11.39 9.29 -12.12
CA LYS A 176 -12.82 9.18 -12.41
C LYS A 176 -13.39 10.57 -12.63
N GLN A 177 -14.12 10.74 -13.73
CA GLN A 177 -14.96 11.91 -13.90
C GLN A 177 -16.16 11.77 -12.96
N LEU A 178 -16.35 12.75 -12.08
CA LEU A 178 -17.46 12.78 -11.13
C LEU A 178 -18.44 13.87 -11.53
N GLU A 179 -19.73 13.60 -11.34
CA GLU A 179 -20.78 14.63 -11.38
C GLU A 179 -21.04 15.22 -9.98
N PRO A 180 -21.67 16.40 -9.86
CA PRO A 180 -22.07 16.97 -8.59
C PRO A 180 -22.88 15.99 -7.73
N GLY A 181 -22.51 15.86 -6.44
CA GLY A 181 -23.14 14.92 -5.52
C GLY A 181 -22.70 13.45 -5.68
N GLU A 182 -21.88 13.13 -6.69
CA GLU A 182 -21.33 11.78 -6.85
C GLU A 182 -20.19 11.52 -5.85
N ASN A 183 -20.15 10.28 -5.37
CA ASN A 183 -19.13 9.80 -4.44
C ASN A 183 -18.05 9.00 -5.16
N TYR A 184 -16.80 9.23 -4.76
CA TYR A 184 -15.66 8.36 -5.06
C TYR A 184 -15.17 7.70 -3.76
N PRO A 185 -15.51 6.43 -3.51
CA PRO A 185 -14.93 5.66 -2.42
C PRO A 185 -13.56 5.10 -2.81
N PHE A 186 -12.61 5.13 -1.89
CA PHE A 186 -11.30 4.50 -2.01
C PHE A 186 -10.76 4.11 -0.64
N SER A 187 -9.85 3.13 -0.60
CA SER A 187 -9.29 2.69 0.67
C SER A 187 -7.86 2.18 0.56
N ILE A 188 -7.15 2.30 1.67
CA ILE A 188 -5.77 1.84 1.80
C ILE A 188 -5.59 1.20 3.17
N LYS A 189 -4.93 0.05 3.20
CA LYS A 189 -4.59 -0.67 4.42
C LYS A 189 -3.09 -0.61 4.66
N PHE A 190 -2.69 -0.23 5.86
CA PHE A 190 -1.33 -0.24 6.37
C PHE A 190 -1.15 -1.48 7.22
N MET A 191 -0.04 -2.17 7.05
CA MET A 191 0.26 -3.42 7.74
C MET A 191 1.70 -3.45 8.18
N ILE A 192 1.92 -3.94 9.38
CA ILE A 192 3.23 -4.14 9.97
C ILE A 192 3.43 -5.64 10.16
N PHE A 193 4.57 -6.14 9.69
CA PHE A 193 4.98 -7.53 9.84
C PHE A 193 6.33 -7.58 10.53
N SER A 194 6.43 -8.37 11.60
CA SER A 194 7.66 -8.61 12.35
C SER A 194 8.22 -10.03 12.06
N GLY A 195 9.53 -10.20 12.22
CA GLY A 195 10.22 -11.48 12.02
C GLY A 195 10.64 -11.79 10.58
N LEU A 196 10.49 -10.85 9.65
CA LEU A 196 10.94 -11.00 8.26
C LEU A 196 11.94 -9.93 7.86
N THR A 197 12.97 -10.33 7.12
CA THR A 197 14.00 -9.42 6.58
C THR A 197 13.76 -9.04 5.12
N ASN A 198 12.76 -9.65 4.48
CA ASN A 198 12.41 -9.44 3.08
C ASN A 198 10.95 -9.87 2.83
N ILE A 199 10.40 -9.48 1.68
CA ILE A 199 9.06 -9.85 1.23
C ILE A 199 9.07 -10.14 -0.27
N ARG A 200 8.39 -11.21 -0.66
CA ARG A 200 8.16 -11.60 -2.07
C ARG A 200 6.71 -11.53 -2.47
N GLU A 201 5.79 -11.79 -1.54
CA GLU A 201 4.36 -11.70 -1.78
C GLU A 201 3.63 -11.29 -0.50
N LEU A 202 2.43 -10.75 -0.69
CA LEU A 202 1.51 -10.38 0.37
C LEU A 202 0.15 -11.03 0.09
N ALA A 203 -0.18 -12.05 0.88
CA ALA A 203 -1.43 -12.80 0.77
C ALA A 203 -2.38 -12.37 1.89
N GLY A 204 -3.23 -11.38 1.60
CA GLY A 204 -4.18 -10.85 2.60
C GLY A 204 -3.46 -10.16 3.75
N ASN A 205 -3.48 -10.79 4.93
CA ASN A 205 -2.82 -10.32 6.16
C ASN A 205 -1.52 -11.09 6.46
N THR A 206 -0.92 -11.73 5.45
CA THR A 206 0.30 -12.52 5.61
C THR A 206 1.36 -12.05 4.61
N ALA A 207 2.50 -11.57 5.11
CA ALA A 207 3.69 -11.38 4.32
C ALA A 207 4.42 -12.71 4.14
N VAL A 208 4.87 -12.97 2.91
CA VAL A 208 5.59 -14.19 2.54
C VAL A 208 6.94 -13.81 1.97
N ASP A 209 8.00 -14.29 2.60
CA ASP A 209 9.33 -14.36 1.99
C ASP A 209 9.56 -15.76 1.45
N CYS A 210 10.19 -15.85 0.29
CA CYS A 210 10.41 -17.12 -0.39
C CYS A 210 11.77 -17.11 -1.08
N THR A 211 12.53 -18.17 -0.87
CA THR A 211 13.85 -18.40 -1.47
C THR A 211 13.92 -19.80 -2.05
N ILE A 212 14.55 -19.91 -3.21
CA ILE A 212 14.87 -21.20 -3.83
C ILE A 212 16.36 -21.43 -3.62
N ASN A 213 16.69 -22.46 -2.85
CA ASN A 213 18.05 -22.88 -2.55
C ASN A 213 18.37 -24.09 -3.41
N ASN A 214 19.55 -24.11 -4.05
CA ASN A 214 20.03 -25.30 -4.76
C ASN A 214 21.16 -25.91 -3.95
N LYS A 215 20.97 -27.12 -3.45
CA LYS A 215 21.96 -27.84 -2.65
C LYS A 215 22.04 -29.29 -3.13
N ASP A 216 23.26 -29.73 -3.43
CA ASP A 216 23.55 -31.12 -3.82
C ASP A 216 22.69 -31.64 -5.00
N GLY A 217 22.40 -30.77 -5.97
CA GLY A 217 21.58 -31.12 -7.14
C GLY A 217 20.07 -31.16 -6.87
N GLN A 218 19.62 -30.82 -5.66
CA GLN A 218 18.21 -30.68 -5.30
C GLN A 218 17.85 -29.20 -5.13
N SER A 219 16.65 -28.83 -5.59
CA SER A 219 16.08 -27.51 -5.34
C SER A 219 15.14 -27.58 -4.13
N GLU A 220 15.41 -26.74 -3.14
CA GLU A 220 14.60 -26.56 -1.94
C GLU A 220 13.90 -25.19 -1.99
N ILE A 221 12.62 -25.15 -1.67
CA ILE A 221 11.87 -23.89 -1.52
C ILE A 221 11.69 -23.64 -0.03
N GLU A 222 12.31 -22.57 0.47
CA GLU A 222 12.12 -22.10 1.84
C GLU A 222 11.11 -20.96 1.82
N MET A 223 10.03 -21.09 2.61
CA MET A 223 9.01 -20.05 2.78
C MET A 223 8.96 -19.60 4.23
N ARG A 224 8.94 -18.29 4.45
CA ARG A 224 8.78 -17.67 5.77
C ARG A 224 7.55 -16.79 5.77
N PHE A 225 6.79 -16.84 6.86
CA PHE A 225 5.51 -16.18 6.99
C PHE A 225 5.52 -15.25 8.18
N ALA A 226 4.98 -14.04 8.02
CA ALA A 226 4.62 -13.17 9.12
C ALA A 226 3.19 -12.66 8.93
N ALA A 227 2.43 -12.59 10.02
CA ALA A 227 1.04 -12.17 9.99
C ALA A 227 0.89 -10.78 10.60
N SER A 228 0.04 -9.94 10.01
CA SER A 228 -0.35 -8.65 10.60
C SER A 228 -1.58 -8.76 11.50
N CYS A 229 -2.16 -9.95 11.62
CA CYS A 229 -3.27 -10.27 12.52
C CYS A 229 -3.10 -11.67 13.08
N TYR A 230 -3.86 -12.02 14.12
CA TYR A 230 -3.92 -13.41 14.55
C TYR A 230 -4.45 -14.28 13.41
N LEU A 231 -3.72 -15.35 13.09
CA LEU A 231 -4.15 -16.40 12.19
C LEU A 231 -4.15 -17.71 12.99
N PRO A 232 -5.29 -18.40 13.10
CA PRO A 232 -5.34 -19.65 13.84
C PRO A 232 -4.51 -20.73 13.16
N GLU A 233 -4.27 -21.81 13.89
CA GLU A 233 -3.69 -23.03 13.33
C GLU A 233 -4.51 -23.50 12.13
N GLY A 234 -3.84 -23.97 11.08
CA GLY A 234 -4.51 -24.34 9.84
C GLY A 234 -3.63 -25.14 8.89
N GLU A 235 -4.04 -25.22 7.63
CA GLU A 235 -3.37 -26.03 6.62
C GLU A 235 -2.84 -25.13 5.48
N PHE A 236 -1.53 -25.13 5.26
CA PHE A 236 -0.93 -24.60 4.04
C PHE A 236 -1.08 -25.61 2.91
N LYS A 237 -1.70 -25.18 1.80
CA LYS A 237 -1.91 -26.01 0.61
C LYS A 237 -0.99 -25.54 -0.51
N LEU A 238 -0.06 -26.40 -0.92
CA LEU A 238 0.70 -26.18 -2.14
C LEU A 238 -0.16 -26.60 -3.33
N LYS A 239 -0.44 -25.65 -4.23
CA LYS A 239 -1.12 -25.93 -5.50
C LYS A 239 -0.16 -25.81 -6.67
N ILE A 240 -0.08 -26.85 -7.49
CA ILE A 240 0.69 -26.86 -8.75
C ILE A 240 -0.32 -26.98 -9.88
N ASN A 241 -0.30 -26.02 -10.81
CA ASN A 241 -1.26 -25.94 -11.93
C ASN A 241 -2.74 -26.00 -11.49
N GLY A 242 -3.04 -25.42 -10.31
CA GLY A 242 -4.39 -25.38 -9.75
C GLY A 242 -4.77 -26.59 -8.87
N GLU A 243 -4.02 -27.68 -8.95
CA GLU A 243 -4.26 -28.89 -8.17
C GLU A 243 -3.50 -28.88 -6.85
N THR A 244 -4.14 -29.29 -5.76
CA THR A 244 -3.46 -29.37 -4.45
C THR A 244 -2.58 -30.61 -4.43
N THR A 245 -1.26 -30.42 -4.39
CA THR A 245 -0.30 -31.52 -4.39
C THR A 245 0.18 -31.86 -2.98
N HIS A 246 0.29 -30.86 -2.10
CA HIS A 246 0.75 -31.05 -0.73
C HIS A 246 -0.05 -30.20 0.25
N LYS A 247 -0.11 -30.69 1.49
CA LYS A 247 -0.79 -30.09 2.62
C LYS A 247 0.16 -30.14 3.81
N ILE A 248 0.43 -28.99 4.42
CA ILE A 248 1.35 -28.85 5.54
C ILE A 248 0.57 -28.20 6.69
N GLN A 249 0.62 -28.81 7.87
CA GLN A 249 0.02 -28.19 9.06
C GLN A 249 0.84 -26.95 9.44
N MET A 250 0.17 -25.81 9.55
CA MET A 250 0.76 -24.55 9.94
C MET A 250 0.35 -24.21 11.37
N PRO A 251 1.31 -23.85 12.25
CA PRO A 251 0.99 -23.33 13.56
C PRO A 251 0.21 -22.02 13.44
N ALA A 252 -0.49 -21.65 14.52
CA ALA A 252 -1.08 -20.31 14.60
C ALA A 252 0.02 -19.24 14.46
N LEU A 253 -0.25 -18.22 13.65
CA LEU A 253 0.61 -17.06 13.49
C LEU A 253 0.03 -15.89 14.28
N ARG A 254 0.89 -15.17 14.98
CA ARG A 254 0.50 -13.97 15.73
C ARG A 254 1.16 -12.75 15.10
N PRO A 255 0.51 -11.57 15.15
CA PRO A 255 1.25 -10.34 14.99
C PRO A 255 2.29 -10.31 16.10
N GLY A 256 3.57 -10.17 15.75
CA GLY A 256 4.66 -10.29 16.72
C GLY A 256 4.67 -9.17 17.75
#